data_AF-A0A525CUZ8-F1
#
_entry.id   AF-A0A525CUZ8-F1
#
_cell.length_a   1.000
_cell.length_b   1.000
_cell.length_c   1.000
_cell.angle_alpha   90.00
_cell.angle_beta   90.00
_cell.angle_gamma   90.00
#
_symmetry.space_group_name_H-M   'P 1'
#
loop_
_entity.id
_entity.type
_entity.pdbx_description
1 polymer ?
#
loop_
_entity_poly.entity_id
_entity_poly.type
_entity_poly.pdbx_seq_one_letter_code
_entity_poly.pdbx_strand_id
1 'polypeptide(L)'
;MFDLFIAPLMDTYFQKALIGGSIVAVVAGVVGCLVVLRRMAFLGDALSHAMIAGVAGGYLVMKLFFGLEAHAPGMLLGSLIAAVATVALISFVSRISRVKEDTAIGIMYTGIFALGVVAVSIFRHYIHIDLMHFIMGDILGVADTDLWVSAFVAAIVLTVLIFFFRHFQLATFDPIMAASIGLPVLLLDYALTTCVSLVVVSAVSMVGVILVVGLLITPAATAYLLSDRLDRMMILAALFGVTSVIGGLYLCVWLDSAGGGAIMLFCTLQFLVVLTVAPKYGLLSRWVRLRNLIPQQVVEDVLTTILRHEKPTPRSVIARYVESGKGLDRVLKQMIEDDLLIQSGMDYALTGSGQKEANKVLRAHRLWETYLESIGTPEHDVHTTAHQLEHLHQGDTVEYLDEKLGSPTKDPHGKAIP
;
A
#
# COMPACT_ATOMS: atom_id res chain seq x y z
N MET A 1 -21.25 -28.77 16.26
CA MET A 1 -20.09 -27.85 16.07
C MET A 1 -18.86 -28.59 15.57
N PHE A 2 -18.44 -29.71 16.17
CA PHE A 2 -17.33 -30.53 15.66
C PHE A 2 -17.57 -31.08 14.24
N ASP A 3 -18.78 -31.55 13.92
CA ASP A 3 -19.10 -32.04 12.57
C ASP A 3 -19.05 -30.93 11.50
N LEU A 4 -19.35 -29.68 11.86
CA LEU A 4 -19.34 -28.56 10.92
C LEU A 4 -17.91 -28.19 10.47
N PHE A 5 -16.91 -28.45 11.33
CA PHE A 5 -15.50 -28.18 11.03
C PHE A 5 -14.77 -29.38 10.45
N ILE A 6 -15.12 -30.60 10.88
CA ILE A 6 -14.44 -31.85 10.50
C ILE A 6 -15.07 -32.52 9.28
N ALA A 7 -16.39 -32.48 9.10
CA ALA A 7 -17.04 -33.17 7.98
C ALA A 7 -16.57 -32.68 6.60
N PRO A 8 -16.37 -31.36 6.34
CA PRO A 8 -15.85 -30.91 5.05
C PRO A 8 -14.43 -31.41 4.79
N LEU A 9 -13.60 -31.55 5.84
CA LEU A 9 -12.22 -32.05 5.70
C LEU A 9 -12.16 -33.54 5.30
N MET A 10 -13.25 -34.29 5.45
CA MET A 10 -13.31 -35.69 5.04
C MET A 10 -13.60 -35.86 3.55
N ASP A 11 -14.16 -34.82 2.90
CA ASP A 11 -14.46 -34.86 1.47
C ASP A 11 -13.21 -34.62 0.63
N THR A 12 -12.96 -35.53 -0.33
CA THR A 12 -11.80 -35.45 -1.21
C THR A 12 -11.78 -34.17 -2.04
N TYR A 13 -12.94 -33.66 -2.46
CA TYR A 13 -13.07 -32.41 -3.21
C TYR A 13 -12.62 -31.20 -2.39
N PHE A 14 -12.98 -31.15 -1.10
CA PHE A 14 -12.57 -30.06 -0.21
C PHE A 14 -11.06 -30.10 0.07
N GLN A 15 -10.48 -31.29 0.24
CA GLN A 15 -9.03 -31.43 0.40
C GLN A 15 -8.27 -30.97 -0.86
N LYS A 16 -8.75 -31.35 -2.05
CA LYS A 16 -8.17 -30.90 -3.33
C LYS A 16 -8.28 -29.38 -3.48
N ALA A 17 -9.43 -28.80 -3.16
CA ALA A 17 -9.66 -27.36 -3.16
C ALA A 17 -8.70 -26.63 -2.21
N LEU A 18 -8.51 -27.18 -1.00
CA LEU A 18 -7.63 -26.62 0.01
C LEU A 18 -6.16 -26.65 -0.44
N ILE A 19 -5.68 -27.78 -0.96
CA ILE A 19 -4.30 -27.94 -1.40
C ILE A 19 -4.05 -27.07 -2.64
N GLY A 20 -4.89 -27.18 -3.67
CA GLY A 20 -4.76 -26.41 -4.90
C GLY A 20 -4.86 -24.91 -4.66
N GLY A 21 -5.88 -24.48 -3.93
CA GLY A 21 -6.06 -23.08 -3.53
C GLY A 21 -4.88 -22.56 -2.72
N SER A 22 -4.32 -23.35 -1.80
CA SER A 22 -3.15 -22.95 -1.02
C SER A 22 -1.89 -22.81 -1.88
N ILE A 23 -1.65 -23.71 -2.84
CA ILE A 23 -0.52 -23.61 -3.78
C ILE A 23 -0.63 -22.32 -4.59
N VAL A 24 -1.81 -22.06 -5.17
CA VAL A 24 -2.09 -20.83 -5.93
C VAL A 24 -1.91 -19.61 -5.04
N ALA A 25 -2.46 -19.61 -3.83
CA ALA A 25 -2.38 -18.48 -2.91
C ALA A 25 -0.95 -18.15 -2.47
N VAL A 26 -0.11 -19.16 -2.24
CA VAL A 26 1.30 -18.96 -1.92
C VAL A 26 2.02 -18.30 -3.08
N VAL A 27 1.90 -18.85 -4.28
CA VAL A 27 2.68 -18.35 -5.43
C VAL A 27 2.16 -17.00 -5.91
N ALA A 28 0.83 -16.83 -5.98
CA ALA A 28 0.20 -15.57 -6.31
C ALA A 28 0.51 -14.50 -5.25
N GLY A 29 0.45 -14.82 -3.96
CA GLY A 29 0.80 -13.86 -2.90
C GLY A 29 2.26 -13.40 -2.99
N VAL A 30 3.19 -14.32 -3.22
CA VAL A 30 4.64 -14.05 -3.32
C VAL A 30 4.98 -13.21 -4.56
N VAL A 31 4.51 -13.63 -5.74
CA VAL A 31 4.69 -12.88 -7.00
C VAL A 31 3.97 -11.52 -6.92
N GLY A 32 2.79 -11.53 -6.31
CA GLY A 32 1.95 -10.38 -6.04
C GLY A 32 2.66 -9.25 -5.31
N CYS A 33 3.56 -9.57 -4.36
CA CYS A 33 4.35 -8.55 -3.67
C CYS A 33 5.18 -7.69 -4.63
N LEU A 34 5.82 -8.30 -5.63
CA LEU A 34 6.62 -7.59 -6.62
C LEU A 34 5.72 -6.78 -7.57
N VAL A 35 4.56 -7.31 -7.94
CA VAL A 35 3.57 -6.64 -8.78
C VAL A 35 3.02 -5.38 -8.09
N VAL A 36 2.65 -5.49 -6.81
CA VAL A 36 2.14 -4.38 -6.00
C VAL A 36 3.19 -3.29 -5.81
N LEU A 37 4.44 -3.66 -5.50
CA LEU A 37 5.53 -2.68 -5.33
C LEU A 37 5.84 -1.91 -6.62
N ARG A 38 5.68 -2.55 -7.77
CA ARG A 38 5.84 -1.93 -9.10
C ARG A 38 4.62 -1.16 -9.58
N ARG A 39 3.56 -1.08 -8.76
CA ARG A 39 2.27 -0.45 -9.09
C ARG A 39 1.52 -1.08 -10.26
N MET A 40 1.89 -2.30 -10.66
CA MET A 40 1.26 -3.01 -11.78
C MET A 40 0.05 -3.85 -11.35
N ALA A 41 -0.74 -3.38 -10.37
CA ALA A 41 -1.79 -4.19 -9.75
C ALA A 41 -2.83 -4.72 -10.77
N PHE A 42 -3.14 -3.95 -11.81
CA PHE A 42 -4.09 -4.35 -12.86
C PHE A 42 -3.51 -5.33 -13.90
N LEU A 43 -2.23 -5.70 -13.82
CA LEU A 43 -1.61 -6.63 -14.75
C LEU A 43 -2.27 -8.02 -14.70
N GLY A 44 -2.62 -8.51 -13.51
CA GLY A 44 -3.27 -9.82 -13.36
C GLY A 44 -4.64 -9.88 -14.03
N ASP A 45 -5.41 -8.79 -13.95
CA ASP A 45 -6.72 -8.67 -14.59
C ASP A 45 -6.60 -8.63 -16.11
N ALA A 46 -5.69 -7.79 -16.62
CA ALA A 46 -5.37 -7.70 -18.04
C ALA A 46 -4.98 -9.06 -18.65
N LEU A 47 -4.14 -9.82 -17.94
CA LEU A 47 -3.70 -11.15 -18.34
C LEU A 47 -4.87 -12.15 -18.39
N SER A 48 -5.72 -12.16 -17.37
CA SER A 48 -6.85 -13.08 -17.28
C SER A 48 -7.84 -12.93 -18.44
N HIS A 49 -8.08 -11.70 -18.87
CA HIS A 49 -8.94 -11.43 -20.01
C HIS A 49 -8.26 -11.66 -21.37
N ALA A 50 -6.96 -11.36 -21.48
CA ALA A 50 -6.17 -11.74 -22.65
C ALA A 50 -6.14 -13.26 -22.85
N MET A 51 -6.15 -14.03 -21.77
CA MET A 51 -6.25 -15.49 -21.85
C MET A 51 -7.53 -15.96 -22.51
N ILE A 52 -8.69 -15.35 -22.22
CA ILE A 52 -9.97 -15.74 -22.87
C ILE A 52 -9.84 -15.58 -24.39
N ALA A 53 -9.26 -14.47 -24.85
CA ALA A 53 -8.96 -14.25 -26.26
C ALA A 53 -7.99 -15.30 -26.81
N GLY A 54 -6.94 -15.66 -26.05
CA GLY A 54 -5.97 -16.68 -26.41
C GLY A 54 -6.52 -18.10 -26.45
N VAL A 55 -7.41 -18.46 -25.53
CA VAL A 55 -8.10 -19.76 -25.51
C VAL A 55 -9.00 -19.88 -26.73
N ALA A 56 -9.78 -18.83 -27.04
CA ALA A 56 -10.61 -18.79 -28.24
C ALA A 56 -9.77 -18.88 -29.52
N GLY A 57 -8.64 -18.16 -29.58
CA GLY A 57 -7.70 -18.23 -30.70
C GLY A 57 -7.05 -19.61 -30.86
N GLY A 58 -6.56 -20.20 -29.76
CA GLY A 58 -5.95 -21.53 -29.76
C GLY A 58 -6.94 -22.62 -30.19
N TYR A 59 -8.18 -22.54 -29.72
CA TYR A 59 -9.26 -23.41 -30.15
C TYR A 59 -9.52 -23.29 -31.67
N LEU A 60 -9.62 -22.06 -32.18
CA LEU A 60 -9.89 -21.82 -33.60
C LEU A 60 -8.75 -22.33 -34.49
N VAL A 61 -7.49 -22.08 -34.10
CA VAL A 61 -6.32 -22.57 -34.84
C VAL A 61 -6.27 -24.09 -34.88
N MET A 62 -6.49 -24.77 -33.74
CA MET A 62 -6.53 -26.23 -33.72
C MET A 62 -7.64 -26.79 -34.60
N LYS A 63 -8.84 -26.20 -34.52
CA LYS A 63 -9.99 -26.65 -35.30
C LYS A 63 -9.82 -26.40 -36.81
N LEU A 64 -9.25 -25.26 -37.20
CA LEU A 64 -9.10 -24.86 -38.60
C LEU A 64 -7.92 -25.56 -39.29
N PHE A 65 -6.79 -25.73 -38.60
CA PHE A 65 -5.56 -26.28 -39.19
C PHE A 65 -5.41 -27.79 -38.98
N PHE A 66 -5.83 -28.33 -37.84
CA PHE A 66 -5.61 -29.73 -37.48
C PHE A 66 -6.88 -30.59 -37.50
N GLY A 67 -8.08 -29.97 -37.58
CA GLY A 67 -9.36 -30.68 -37.61
C GLY A 67 -9.65 -31.50 -36.34
N LEU A 68 -8.84 -31.35 -35.30
CA LEU A 68 -8.97 -32.06 -34.03
C LEU A 68 -9.94 -31.31 -33.09
N GLU A 69 -10.73 -32.07 -32.34
CA GLU A 69 -11.51 -31.54 -31.23
C GLU A 69 -10.59 -31.08 -30.08
N ALA A 70 -11.07 -30.12 -29.30
CA ALA A 70 -10.28 -29.33 -28.36
C ALA A 70 -9.39 -30.16 -27.43
N HIS A 71 -8.07 -30.08 -27.63
CA HIS A 71 -7.10 -30.59 -26.68
C HIS A 71 -6.72 -29.51 -25.67
N ALA A 72 -6.90 -29.81 -24.38
CA ALA A 72 -6.57 -28.91 -23.26
C ALA A 72 -5.16 -28.25 -23.35
N PRO A 73 -4.09 -28.95 -23.81
CA PRO A 73 -2.77 -28.33 -23.98
C PRO A 73 -2.74 -27.22 -25.03
N GLY A 74 -3.53 -27.33 -26.10
CA GLY A 74 -3.59 -26.33 -27.16
C GLY A 74 -4.24 -25.02 -26.71
N MET A 75 -5.27 -25.11 -25.86
CA MET A 75 -5.92 -23.96 -25.24
C MET A 75 -4.97 -23.24 -24.26
N LEU A 76 -4.24 -23.99 -23.45
CA LEU A 76 -3.22 -23.43 -22.55
C LEU A 76 -2.11 -22.71 -23.32
N LEU A 77 -1.58 -23.33 -24.38
CA LEU A 77 -0.58 -22.69 -25.25
C LEU A 77 -1.12 -21.40 -25.90
N GLY A 78 -2.34 -21.43 -26.43
CA GLY A 78 -2.99 -20.23 -26.99
C GLY A 78 -3.15 -19.11 -25.96
N SER A 79 -3.55 -19.47 -24.73
CA SER A 79 -3.68 -18.51 -23.62
C SER A 79 -2.33 -17.91 -23.20
N LEU A 80 -1.27 -18.72 -23.14
CA LEU A 80 0.08 -18.27 -22.79
C LEU A 80 0.66 -17.35 -23.87
N ILE A 81 0.49 -17.71 -25.15
CA ILE A 81 0.94 -16.88 -26.27
C ILE A 81 0.21 -15.53 -26.27
N ALA A 82 -1.12 -15.53 -26.06
CA ALA A 82 -1.90 -14.30 -25.97
C ALA A 82 -1.49 -13.44 -24.76
N ALA A 83 -1.23 -14.06 -23.61
CA ALA A 83 -0.75 -13.38 -22.42
C ALA A 83 0.62 -12.71 -22.64
N VAL A 84 1.60 -13.44 -23.20
CA VAL A 84 2.92 -12.90 -23.54
C VAL A 84 2.82 -11.80 -24.59
N ALA A 85 2.01 -11.99 -25.64
CA ALA A 85 1.78 -10.98 -26.67
C ALA A 85 1.14 -9.70 -26.09
N THR A 86 0.20 -9.84 -25.15
CA THR A 86 -0.43 -8.71 -24.45
C THR A 86 0.59 -7.92 -23.65
N VAL A 87 1.43 -8.59 -22.86
CA VAL A 87 2.51 -7.94 -22.10
C VAL A 87 3.50 -7.24 -23.03
N ALA A 88 3.88 -7.88 -24.13
CA ALA A 88 4.78 -7.28 -25.11
C ALA A 88 4.17 -6.01 -25.73
N LEU A 89 2.88 -6.03 -26.07
CA LEU A 89 2.15 -4.87 -26.57
C LEU A 89 2.04 -3.76 -25.52
N ILE A 90 1.71 -4.10 -24.27
CA ILE A 90 1.67 -3.13 -23.15
C ILE A 90 3.04 -2.46 -23.00
N SER A 91 4.11 -3.26 -22.92
CA SER A 91 5.48 -2.74 -22.77
C SER A 91 5.93 -1.92 -23.98
N PHE A 92 5.50 -2.27 -25.19
CA PHE A 92 5.81 -1.51 -26.39
C PHE A 92 5.12 -0.14 -26.36
N VAL A 93 3.82 -0.11 -26.04
CA VAL A 93 3.04 1.12 -25.97
C VAL A 93 3.53 2.03 -24.84
N SER A 94 3.86 1.48 -23.67
CA SER A 94 4.36 2.27 -22.54
C SER A 94 5.75 2.87 -22.79
N ARG A 95 6.58 2.22 -23.62
CA ARG A 95 7.92 2.73 -23.98
C ARG A 95 7.90 3.78 -25.08
N ILE A 96 7.03 3.62 -26.07
CA ILE A 96 7.00 4.52 -27.25
C ILE A 96 6.11 5.74 -27.02
N SER A 97 5.15 5.65 -26.10
CA SER A 97 4.16 6.70 -25.83
C SER A 97 4.47 7.46 -24.53
N ARG A 98 3.88 8.65 -24.37
CA ARG A 98 3.88 9.40 -23.11
C ARG A 98 2.84 8.89 -22.10
N VAL A 99 2.16 7.81 -22.43
CA VAL A 99 1.08 7.22 -21.64
C VAL A 99 1.67 6.43 -20.47
N LYS A 100 1.11 6.62 -19.28
CA LYS A 100 1.53 5.87 -18.07
C LYS A 100 1.26 4.38 -18.24
N GLU A 101 2.08 3.54 -17.63
CA GLU A 101 2.00 2.08 -17.75
C GLU A 101 0.61 1.54 -17.36
N ASP A 102 0.02 2.00 -16.26
CA ASP A 102 -1.33 1.62 -15.84
C ASP A 102 -2.40 1.93 -16.90
N THR A 103 -2.25 3.05 -17.61
CA THR A 103 -3.16 3.44 -18.69
C THR A 103 -2.93 2.59 -19.94
N ALA A 104 -1.67 2.27 -20.26
CA ALA A 104 -1.34 1.35 -21.35
C ALA A 104 -1.89 -0.06 -21.09
N ILE A 105 -1.79 -0.55 -19.85
CA ILE A 105 -2.41 -1.80 -19.40
C ILE A 105 -3.90 -1.76 -19.68
N GLY A 106 -4.62 -0.73 -19.24
CA GLY A 106 -6.07 -0.61 -19.42
C GLY A 106 -6.51 -0.56 -20.89
N ILE A 107 -5.82 0.21 -21.74
CA ILE A 107 -6.15 0.32 -23.18
C ILE A 107 -5.90 -1.01 -23.90
N MET A 108 -4.73 -1.62 -23.68
CA MET A 108 -4.39 -2.87 -24.35
C MET A 108 -5.26 -4.04 -23.91
N TYR A 109 -5.53 -4.14 -22.60
CA TYR A 109 -6.45 -5.11 -22.02
C TYR A 109 -7.83 -5.03 -22.68
N THR A 110 -8.47 -3.87 -22.63
CA THR A 110 -9.83 -3.71 -23.17
C THR A 110 -9.89 -4.01 -24.67
N GLY A 111 -8.86 -3.62 -25.43
CA GLY A 111 -8.75 -3.94 -26.86
C GLY A 111 -8.64 -5.44 -27.15
N ILE A 112 -7.76 -6.16 -26.44
CA ILE A 112 -7.55 -7.60 -26.64
C ILE A 112 -8.76 -8.41 -26.17
N PHE A 113 -9.38 -7.99 -25.07
CA PHE A 113 -10.62 -8.59 -24.60
C PHE A 113 -11.75 -8.41 -25.61
N ALA A 114 -11.93 -7.19 -26.15
CA ALA A 114 -12.91 -6.93 -27.20
C ALA A 114 -12.65 -7.79 -28.45
N LEU A 115 -11.39 -7.93 -28.87
CA LEU A 115 -10.99 -8.81 -29.97
C LEU A 115 -11.40 -10.27 -29.68
N GLY A 116 -11.09 -10.78 -28.49
CA GLY A 116 -11.47 -12.14 -28.08
C GLY A 116 -12.98 -12.35 -28.08
N VAL A 117 -13.75 -11.41 -27.52
CA VAL A 117 -15.22 -11.46 -27.50
C VAL A 117 -15.80 -11.43 -28.91
N VAL A 118 -15.27 -10.58 -29.80
CA VAL A 118 -15.70 -10.53 -31.21
C VAL A 118 -15.37 -11.85 -31.91
N ALA A 119 -14.19 -12.42 -31.69
CA ALA A 119 -13.81 -13.71 -32.26
C ALA A 119 -14.76 -14.83 -31.78
N VAL A 120 -15.02 -14.92 -30.48
CA VAL A 120 -15.99 -15.88 -29.92
C VAL A 120 -17.39 -15.63 -30.51
N SER A 121 -17.79 -14.36 -30.69
CA SER A 121 -19.10 -14.01 -31.23
C SER A 121 -19.28 -14.39 -32.70
N ILE A 122 -18.25 -14.23 -33.53
CA ILE A 122 -18.27 -14.62 -34.95
C ILE A 122 -18.27 -16.15 -35.08
N PHE A 123 -17.50 -16.84 -34.23
CA PHE A 123 -17.33 -18.29 -34.29
C PHE A 123 -18.20 -19.05 -33.26
N ARG A 124 -19.34 -18.48 -32.81
CA ARG A 124 -20.23 -19.10 -31.79
C ARG A 124 -20.67 -20.52 -32.14
N HIS A 125 -20.87 -20.82 -33.42
CA HIS A 125 -21.27 -22.17 -33.86
C HIS A 125 -20.15 -23.21 -33.65
N TYR A 126 -18.90 -22.74 -33.55
CA TYR A 126 -17.73 -23.59 -33.40
C TYR A 126 -17.20 -23.62 -31.97
N ILE A 127 -17.35 -22.53 -31.20
CA ILE A 127 -16.74 -22.34 -29.88
C ILE A 127 -17.80 -22.51 -28.79
N HIS A 128 -17.72 -23.60 -28.03
CA HIS A 128 -18.57 -23.87 -26.86
C HIS A 128 -17.72 -23.69 -25.59
N ILE A 129 -17.34 -22.45 -25.27
CA ILE A 129 -16.64 -22.15 -24.02
C ILE A 129 -17.67 -21.60 -23.03
N ASP A 130 -17.81 -22.24 -21.87
CA ASP A 130 -18.58 -21.69 -20.76
C ASP A 130 -17.79 -20.56 -20.09
N LEU A 131 -18.04 -19.33 -20.55
CA LEU A 131 -17.41 -18.12 -20.01
C LEU A 131 -17.74 -17.91 -18.53
N MET A 132 -18.94 -18.29 -18.07
CA MET A 132 -19.35 -18.07 -16.69
C MET A 132 -18.56 -18.98 -15.75
N HIS A 133 -18.41 -20.25 -16.13
CA HIS A 133 -17.57 -21.18 -15.39
C HIS A 133 -16.09 -20.74 -15.36
N PHE A 134 -15.57 -20.19 -16.46
CA PHE A 134 -14.19 -19.69 -16.52
C PHE A 134 -13.95 -18.43 -15.67
N ILE A 135 -14.91 -17.51 -15.63
CA ILE A 135 -14.79 -16.25 -14.87
C ILE A 135 -14.94 -16.52 -13.37
N MET A 136 -15.93 -17.33 -12.97
CA MET A 136 -16.19 -17.62 -11.55
C MET A 136 -15.27 -18.68 -10.97
N GLY A 137 -14.84 -19.64 -11.79
CA GLY A 137 -14.11 -20.82 -11.35
C GLY A 137 -14.95 -21.77 -10.51
N ASP A 138 -14.55 -23.03 -10.47
CA ASP A 138 -15.08 -24.00 -9.50
C ASP A 138 -13.91 -24.66 -8.76
N ILE A 139 -13.53 -24.06 -7.63
CA ILE A 139 -12.44 -24.55 -6.80
C ILE A 139 -12.76 -25.91 -6.15
N LEU A 140 -14.03 -26.33 -6.10
CA LEU A 140 -14.43 -27.63 -5.56
C LEU A 140 -14.31 -28.73 -6.63
N GLY A 141 -14.45 -28.36 -7.90
CA GLY A 141 -14.38 -29.25 -9.08
C GLY A 141 -12.97 -29.46 -9.66
N VAL A 142 -11.91 -29.24 -8.88
CA VAL A 142 -10.53 -29.26 -9.39
C VAL A 142 -10.10 -30.63 -9.90
N ALA A 143 -9.68 -30.67 -11.17
CA ALA A 143 -9.10 -31.86 -11.78
C ALA A 143 -7.67 -32.13 -11.28
N ASP A 144 -7.27 -33.40 -11.23
CA ASP A 144 -5.92 -33.79 -10.80
C ASP A 144 -4.84 -33.21 -11.72
N THR A 145 -5.14 -33.09 -13.03
CA THR A 145 -4.23 -32.48 -14.00
C THR A 145 -3.96 -31.01 -13.70
N ASP A 146 -4.98 -30.24 -13.33
CA ASP A 146 -4.83 -28.82 -13.01
C ASP A 146 -4.03 -28.63 -11.71
N LEU A 147 -4.21 -29.53 -10.74
CA LEU A 147 -3.45 -29.55 -9.50
C LEU A 147 -1.95 -29.78 -9.76
N TRP A 148 -1.61 -30.77 -10.58
CA TRP A 148 -0.21 -31.06 -10.95
C TRP A 148 0.41 -29.93 -11.76
N VAL A 149 -0.33 -29.35 -12.73
CA VAL A 149 0.14 -28.21 -13.53
C VAL A 149 0.40 -27.01 -12.63
N SER A 150 -0.53 -26.67 -11.74
CA SER A 150 -0.36 -25.56 -10.78
C SER A 150 0.81 -25.80 -9.84
N ALA A 151 0.97 -27.01 -9.29
CA ALA A 151 2.10 -27.38 -8.43
C ALA A 151 3.45 -27.26 -9.16
N PHE A 152 3.52 -27.69 -10.42
CA PHE A 152 4.73 -27.61 -11.24
C PHE A 152 5.09 -26.15 -11.57
N VAL A 153 4.11 -25.36 -11.99
CA VAL A 153 4.31 -23.93 -12.28
C VAL A 153 4.69 -23.18 -11.00
N ALA A 154 4.03 -23.47 -9.88
CA ALA A 154 4.35 -22.92 -8.57
C ALA A 154 5.82 -23.18 -8.19
N ALA A 155 6.28 -24.42 -8.33
CA ALA A 155 7.65 -24.80 -8.03
C ALA A 155 8.65 -24.06 -8.92
N ILE A 156 8.40 -23.97 -10.24
CA ILE A 156 9.26 -23.23 -11.17
C ILE A 156 9.34 -21.75 -10.80
N VAL A 157 8.20 -21.10 -10.62
CA VAL A 157 8.14 -19.65 -10.38
C VAL A 157 8.78 -19.30 -9.04
N LEU A 158 8.48 -20.04 -7.97
CA LEU A 158 9.13 -19.83 -6.68
C LEU A 158 10.64 -20.07 -6.75
N THR A 159 11.08 -21.10 -7.48
CA THR A 159 12.51 -21.37 -7.70
C THR A 159 13.19 -20.18 -8.38
N VAL A 160 12.63 -19.68 -9.47
CA VAL A 160 13.15 -18.49 -10.18
C VAL A 160 13.19 -17.29 -9.24
N LEU A 161 12.12 -17.01 -8.49
CA LEU A 161 12.10 -15.89 -7.55
C LEU A 161 13.13 -16.02 -6.42
N ILE A 162 13.35 -17.22 -5.89
CA ILE A 162 14.34 -17.47 -4.82
C ILE A 162 15.76 -17.27 -5.36
N PHE A 163 16.09 -17.87 -6.52
CA PHE A 163 17.42 -17.73 -7.12
C PHE A 163 17.73 -16.30 -7.54
N PHE A 164 16.75 -15.58 -8.10
CA PHE A 164 16.92 -14.21 -8.58
C PHE A 164 16.40 -13.15 -7.61
N PHE A 165 16.17 -13.50 -6.33
CA PHE A 165 15.53 -12.62 -5.35
C PHE A 165 16.18 -11.25 -5.26
N ARG A 166 17.52 -11.20 -5.12
CA ARG A 166 18.28 -9.95 -5.03
C ARG A 166 18.17 -9.10 -6.29
N HIS A 167 18.11 -9.72 -7.45
CA HIS A 167 17.99 -9.05 -8.75
C HIS A 167 16.60 -8.41 -8.90
N PHE A 168 15.54 -9.16 -8.60
CA PHE A 168 14.17 -8.64 -8.60
C PHE A 168 13.98 -7.53 -7.56
N GLN A 169 14.56 -7.69 -6.37
CA GLN A 169 14.53 -6.67 -5.32
C GLN A 169 15.15 -5.36 -5.82
N LEU A 170 16.39 -5.40 -6.32
CA LEU A 170 17.08 -4.19 -6.78
C LEU A 170 16.34 -3.52 -7.94
N ALA A 171 15.94 -4.29 -8.95
CA ALA A 171 15.23 -3.78 -10.11
C ALA A 171 13.84 -3.19 -9.77
N THR A 172 13.22 -3.63 -8.67
CA THR A 172 11.93 -3.13 -8.22
C THR A 172 12.05 -1.83 -7.42
N PHE A 173 13.08 -1.70 -6.56
CA PHE A 173 13.24 -0.51 -5.71
C PHE A 173 14.02 0.61 -6.41
N ASP A 174 15.05 0.29 -7.19
CA ASP A 174 15.85 1.27 -7.91
C ASP A 174 16.34 0.69 -9.26
N PRO A 175 15.52 0.82 -10.33
CA PRO A 175 15.90 0.34 -11.65
C PRO A 175 17.10 1.11 -12.24
N ILE A 176 17.34 2.36 -11.84
CA ILE A 176 18.46 3.17 -12.35
C ILE A 176 19.77 2.66 -11.75
N MET A 177 19.80 2.41 -10.44
CA MET A 177 20.93 1.77 -9.76
C MET A 177 21.18 0.36 -10.28
N ALA A 178 20.12 -0.43 -10.52
CA ALA A 178 20.25 -1.76 -11.10
C ALA A 178 20.92 -1.71 -12.49
N ALA A 179 20.52 -0.77 -13.34
CA ALA A 179 21.14 -0.59 -14.65
C ALA A 179 22.60 -0.12 -14.56
N SER A 180 22.94 0.76 -13.60
CA SER A 180 24.30 1.31 -13.47
C SER A 180 25.33 0.28 -13.03
N ILE A 181 24.92 -0.73 -12.25
CA ILE A 181 25.78 -1.86 -11.86
C ILE A 181 25.80 -3.00 -12.89
N GLY A 182 25.16 -2.82 -14.05
CA GLY A 182 25.18 -3.78 -15.17
C GLY A 182 24.08 -4.84 -15.15
N LEU A 183 23.03 -4.71 -14.33
CA LEU A 183 21.90 -5.64 -14.37
C LEU A 183 21.01 -5.38 -15.60
N PRO A 184 20.60 -6.43 -16.34
CA PRO A 184 19.69 -6.28 -17.46
C PRO A 184 18.25 -6.11 -16.96
N VAL A 185 17.90 -4.89 -16.53
CA VAL A 185 16.57 -4.54 -15.98
C VAL A 185 15.43 -4.99 -16.90
N LEU A 186 15.61 -4.81 -18.21
CA LEU A 186 14.64 -5.24 -19.22
C LEU A 186 14.35 -6.75 -19.17
N LEU A 187 15.39 -7.58 -19.02
CA LEU A 187 15.22 -9.03 -18.93
C LEU A 187 14.53 -9.42 -17.62
N LEU A 188 14.81 -8.72 -16.52
CA LEU A 188 14.15 -8.95 -15.24
C LEU A 188 12.66 -8.58 -15.31
N ASP A 189 12.31 -7.50 -16.00
CA ASP A 189 10.91 -7.12 -16.21
C ASP A 189 10.15 -8.19 -17.02
N TYR A 190 10.76 -8.68 -18.12
CA TYR A 190 10.19 -9.79 -18.89
C TYR A 190 10.11 -11.10 -18.12
N ALA A 191 11.11 -11.39 -17.28
CA ALA A 191 11.10 -12.58 -16.42
C ALA A 191 9.97 -12.50 -15.38
N LEU A 192 9.80 -11.34 -14.72
CA LEU A 192 8.73 -11.14 -13.73
C LEU A 192 7.36 -11.27 -14.39
N THR A 193 7.14 -10.59 -15.52
CA THR A 193 5.85 -10.63 -16.23
C THR A 193 5.53 -12.02 -16.77
N THR A 194 6.54 -12.78 -17.20
CA THR A 194 6.37 -14.19 -17.60
C THR A 194 6.01 -15.07 -16.39
N CYS A 195 6.64 -14.85 -15.23
CA CYS A 195 6.28 -15.54 -13.99
C CYS A 195 4.82 -15.24 -13.60
N VAL A 196 4.41 -13.96 -13.63
CA VAL A 196 3.02 -13.56 -13.36
C VAL A 196 2.07 -14.23 -14.35
N SER A 197 2.40 -14.20 -15.64
CA SER A 197 1.59 -14.83 -16.69
C SER A 197 1.44 -16.34 -16.48
N LEU A 198 2.51 -17.06 -16.15
CA LEU A 198 2.45 -18.48 -15.86
C LEU A 198 1.55 -18.79 -14.67
N VAL A 199 1.67 -18.01 -13.59
CA VAL A 199 0.84 -18.18 -12.39
C VAL A 199 -0.62 -17.91 -12.70
N VAL A 200 -0.93 -16.79 -13.36
CA VAL A 200 -2.30 -16.44 -13.72
C VAL A 200 -2.88 -17.51 -14.65
N VAL A 201 -2.15 -17.92 -15.68
CA VAL A 201 -2.62 -18.90 -16.68
C VAL A 201 -2.94 -20.25 -16.06
N SER A 202 -2.02 -20.77 -15.23
CA SER A 202 -2.20 -22.06 -14.58
C SER A 202 -3.26 -22.06 -13.47
N ALA A 203 -3.48 -20.92 -12.81
CA ALA A 203 -4.42 -20.84 -11.71
C ALA A 203 -5.87 -20.56 -12.15
N VAL A 204 -6.08 -19.87 -13.28
CA VAL A 204 -7.43 -19.48 -13.73
C VAL A 204 -8.31 -20.68 -14.03
N SER A 205 -7.79 -21.76 -14.62
CA SER A 205 -8.58 -22.97 -14.90
C SER A 205 -9.11 -23.64 -13.63
N MET A 206 -8.36 -23.54 -12.53
CA MET A 206 -8.68 -24.17 -11.25
C MET A 206 -9.57 -23.30 -10.36
N VAL A 207 -9.23 -22.00 -10.29
CA VAL A 207 -9.70 -21.11 -9.23
C VAL A 207 -10.61 -20.00 -9.76
N GLY A 208 -10.55 -19.72 -11.07
CA GLY A 208 -11.29 -18.66 -11.72
C GLY A 208 -10.56 -17.31 -11.72
N VAL A 209 -10.91 -16.46 -12.68
CA VAL A 209 -10.27 -15.16 -12.91
C VAL A 209 -10.34 -14.25 -11.68
N ILE A 210 -11.53 -14.10 -11.11
CA ILE A 210 -11.77 -13.15 -10.00
C ILE A 210 -10.87 -13.47 -8.81
N LEU A 211 -10.80 -14.75 -8.44
CA LEU A 211 -10.06 -15.17 -7.27
C LEU A 211 -8.54 -15.16 -7.52
N VAL A 212 -8.06 -15.49 -8.73
CA VAL A 212 -6.63 -15.38 -9.06
C VAL A 212 -6.14 -13.95 -8.95
N VAL A 213 -6.86 -12.99 -9.54
CA VAL A 213 -6.53 -11.56 -9.43
C VAL A 213 -6.58 -11.11 -7.97
N GLY A 214 -7.60 -11.55 -7.22
CA GLY A 214 -7.74 -11.28 -5.80
C GLY A 214 -6.56 -11.78 -4.96
N LEU A 215 -6.15 -13.04 -5.16
CA LEU A 215 -5.02 -13.65 -4.43
C LEU A 215 -3.66 -13.08 -4.85
N LEU A 216 -3.54 -12.54 -6.07
CA LEU A 216 -2.34 -11.85 -6.53
C LEU A 216 -2.17 -10.48 -5.84
N ILE A 217 -3.26 -9.76 -5.58
CA ILE A 217 -3.19 -8.35 -5.12
C ILE A 217 -3.48 -8.22 -3.62
N THR A 218 -4.59 -8.77 -3.13
CA THR A 218 -5.11 -8.48 -1.80
C THR A 218 -4.21 -9.00 -0.67
N PRO A 219 -3.69 -10.24 -0.68
CA PRO A 219 -2.74 -10.71 0.34
C PRO A 219 -1.44 -9.92 0.33
N ALA A 220 -0.93 -9.57 -0.86
CA ALA A 220 0.27 -8.75 -1.02
C ALA A 220 0.08 -7.33 -0.47
N ALA A 221 -1.06 -6.68 -0.76
CA ALA A 221 -1.41 -5.38 -0.22
C ALA A 221 -1.63 -5.42 1.30
N THR A 222 -2.22 -6.51 1.81
CA THR A 222 -2.38 -6.75 3.25
C THR A 222 -1.02 -6.84 3.94
N ALA A 223 -0.10 -7.62 3.38
CA ALA A 223 1.27 -7.74 3.90
C ALA A 223 2.04 -6.41 3.81
N TYR A 224 1.84 -5.64 2.75
CA TYR A 224 2.47 -4.33 2.57
C TYR A 224 2.15 -3.35 3.72
N LEU A 225 0.95 -3.42 4.31
CA LEU A 225 0.56 -2.58 5.45
C LEU A 225 1.27 -2.95 6.76
N LEU A 226 1.83 -4.16 6.85
CA LEU A 226 2.40 -4.74 8.06
C LEU A 226 3.93 -4.82 8.03
N SER A 227 4.56 -4.74 6.87
CA SER A 227 6.00 -4.97 6.72
C SER A 227 6.70 -3.95 5.83
N ASP A 228 7.86 -3.47 6.29
CA ASP A 228 8.74 -2.56 5.54
C ASP A 228 9.85 -3.30 4.75
N ARG A 229 9.91 -4.63 4.84
CA ARG A 229 10.93 -5.46 4.17
C ARG A 229 10.29 -6.49 3.24
N LEU A 230 10.78 -6.57 2.00
CA LEU A 230 10.24 -7.42 0.93
C LEU A 230 10.23 -8.92 1.29
N ASP A 231 11.29 -9.42 1.93
CA ASP A 231 11.40 -10.81 2.39
C ASP A 231 10.25 -11.18 3.32
N ARG A 232 9.99 -10.34 4.34
CA ARG A 232 8.88 -10.52 5.28
C ARG A 232 7.54 -10.31 4.63
N MET A 233 7.44 -9.36 3.69
CA MET A 233 6.23 -9.10 2.92
C MET A 233 5.79 -10.33 2.13
N MET A 234 6.72 -11.03 1.46
CA MET A 234 6.42 -12.24 0.67
C MET A 234 5.92 -13.39 1.55
N ILE A 235 6.54 -13.59 2.73
CA ILE A 235 6.12 -14.62 3.68
C ILE A 235 4.72 -14.31 4.24
N LEU A 236 4.48 -13.06 4.64
CA LEU A 236 3.19 -12.62 5.15
C LEU A 236 2.09 -12.71 4.07
N ALA A 237 2.39 -12.35 2.83
CA ALA A 237 1.44 -12.44 1.73
C ALA A 237 1.03 -13.89 1.45
N ALA A 238 2.00 -14.83 1.46
CA ALA A 238 1.71 -16.26 1.36
C ALA A 238 0.83 -16.75 2.53
N LEU A 239 1.16 -16.36 3.76
CA LEU A 239 0.37 -16.72 4.95
C LEU A 239 -1.07 -16.19 4.84
N PHE A 240 -1.23 -14.91 4.52
CA PHE A 240 -2.54 -14.27 4.35
C PHE A 240 -3.34 -14.85 3.17
N GLY A 241 -2.67 -15.30 2.12
CA GLY A 241 -3.30 -16.01 1.01
C GLY A 241 -3.86 -17.36 1.45
N VAL A 242 -3.04 -18.17 2.13
CA VAL A 242 -3.45 -19.49 2.64
C VAL A 242 -4.58 -19.37 3.67
N THR A 243 -4.49 -18.43 4.61
CA THR A 243 -5.59 -18.18 5.56
C THR A 243 -6.87 -17.73 4.86
N SER A 244 -6.75 -16.98 3.75
CA SER A 244 -7.91 -16.58 2.96
C SER A 244 -8.57 -17.77 2.29
N VAL A 245 -7.80 -18.71 1.74
CA VAL A 245 -8.34 -19.94 1.12
C VAL A 245 -9.03 -20.81 2.17
N ILE A 246 -8.38 -21.04 3.32
CA ILE A 246 -8.97 -21.83 4.41
C ILE A 246 -10.28 -21.18 4.89
N GLY A 247 -10.23 -19.90 5.28
CA GLY A 247 -11.40 -19.19 5.80
C GLY A 247 -12.52 -19.04 4.77
N GLY A 248 -12.15 -18.80 3.51
CA GLY A 248 -13.06 -18.69 2.38
C GLY A 248 -13.76 -19.98 2.01
N LEU A 249 -13.07 -21.12 2.04
CA LEU A 249 -13.68 -22.44 1.80
C LEU A 249 -14.68 -22.80 2.91
N TYR A 250 -14.37 -22.49 4.17
CA TYR A 250 -15.35 -22.66 5.24
C TYR A 250 -16.57 -21.73 5.06
N LEU A 251 -16.34 -20.48 4.65
CA LEU A 251 -17.40 -19.52 4.35
C LEU A 251 -18.28 -19.97 3.17
N CYS A 252 -17.67 -20.60 2.15
CA CYS A 252 -18.34 -21.20 1.01
C CYS A 252 -19.34 -22.29 1.45
N VAL A 253 -18.90 -23.20 2.33
CA VAL A 253 -19.75 -24.29 2.85
C VAL A 253 -20.89 -23.74 3.71
N TRP A 254 -20.65 -22.68 4.48
CA TRP A 254 -21.70 -22.08 5.33
C TRP A 254 -22.74 -21.29 4.56
N LEU A 255 -22.34 -20.61 3.48
CA LEU A 255 -23.23 -19.78 2.66
C LEU A 255 -23.83 -20.50 1.46
N ASP A 256 -23.43 -21.75 1.20
CA ASP A 256 -23.79 -22.51 -0.01
C ASP A 256 -23.57 -21.68 -1.29
N SER A 257 -22.41 -21.02 -1.36
CA SER A 257 -22.07 -20.03 -2.39
C SER A 257 -20.90 -20.50 -3.26
N ALA A 258 -20.62 -19.80 -4.37
CA ALA A 258 -19.44 -20.10 -5.20
C ALA A 258 -18.12 -19.90 -4.42
N GLY A 259 -17.25 -20.92 -4.42
CA GLY A 259 -16.00 -20.93 -3.64
C GLY A 259 -15.06 -19.78 -3.97
N GLY A 260 -14.94 -19.41 -5.25
CA GLY A 260 -14.12 -18.28 -5.69
C GLY A 260 -14.50 -16.95 -5.04
N GLY A 261 -15.80 -16.64 -5.04
CA GLY A 261 -16.34 -15.42 -4.44
C GLY A 261 -16.23 -15.40 -2.92
N ALA A 262 -16.50 -16.52 -2.25
CA ALA A 262 -16.39 -16.65 -0.79
C ALA A 262 -14.96 -16.38 -0.29
N ILE A 263 -13.95 -16.93 -0.98
CA ILE A 263 -12.53 -16.69 -0.67
C ILE A 263 -12.17 -15.22 -0.90
N MET A 264 -12.64 -14.60 -1.98
CA MET A 264 -12.36 -13.19 -2.25
C MET A 264 -12.98 -12.26 -1.19
N LEU A 265 -14.21 -12.55 -0.74
CA LEU A 265 -14.86 -11.81 0.35
C LEU A 265 -14.08 -11.93 1.66
N PHE A 266 -13.65 -13.14 2.01
CA PHE A 266 -12.84 -13.35 3.21
C PHE A 266 -11.49 -12.63 3.12
N CYS A 267 -10.82 -12.70 1.97
CA CYS A 267 -9.56 -12.00 1.72
C CYS A 267 -9.71 -10.47 1.87
N THR A 268 -10.80 -9.91 1.33
CA THR A 268 -11.13 -8.49 1.44
C THR A 268 -11.42 -8.09 2.89
N LEU A 269 -12.15 -8.91 3.64
CA LEU A 269 -12.40 -8.70 5.06
C LEU A 269 -11.09 -8.71 5.85
N GLN A 270 -10.20 -9.66 5.58
CA GLN A 270 -8.88 -9.74 6.21
C GLN A 270 -8.06 -8.46 5.94
N PHE A 271 -8.06 -7.96 4.70
CA PHE A 271 -7.43 -6.68 4.35
C PHE A 271 -8.02 -5.51 5.15
N LEU A 272 -9.34 -5.40 5.25
CA LEU A 272 -10.00 -4.31 6.00
C LEU A 272 -9.66 -4.37 7.50
N VAL A 273 -9.63 -5.56 8.09
CA VAL A 273 -9.23 -5.74 9.49
C VAL A 273 -7.78 -5.29 9.69
N VAL A 274 -6.86 -5.69 8.82
CA VAL A 274 -5.46 -5.25 8.91
C VAL A 274 -5.34 -3.74 8.70
N LEU A 275 -6.07 -3.14 7.76
CA LEU A 275 -6.07 -1.70 7.51
C LEU A 275 -6.53 -0.89 8.73
N THR A 276 -7.47 -1.41 9.52
CA THR A 276 -7.92 -0.73 10.74
C THR A 276 -6.91 -0.86 11.88
N VAL A 277 -6.30 -2.03 12.05
CA VAL A 277 -5.43 -2.37 13.20
C VAL A 277 -3.94 -2.08 12.98
N ALA A 278 -3.48 -1.92 11.73
CA ALA A 278 -2.06 -1.82 11.40
C ALA A 278 -1.31 -0.75 12.24
N PRO A 279 -0.13 -1.07 12.80
CA PRO A 279 0.51 -0.23 13.81
C PRO A 279 1.11 1.07 13.27
N LYS A 280 1.64 1.09 12.04
CA LYS A 280 2.22 2.30 11.43
C LYS A 280 1.26 3.01 10.48
N TYR A 281 0.60 2.23 9.63
CA TYR A 281 -0.23 2.73 8.54
C TYR A 281 -1.74 2.59 8.80
N GLY A 282 -2.14 2.00 9.92
CA GLY A 282 -3.55 1.75 10.21
C GLY A 282 -4.32 2.98 10.64
N LEU A 283 -5.62 2.94 10.38
CA LEU A 283 -6.54 4.03 10.71
C LEU A 283 -6.61 4.30 12.21
N LEU A 284 -6.59 3.25 13.05
CA LEU A 284 -6.66 3.39 14.50
C LEU A 284 -5.38 4.02 15.06
N SER A 285 -4.21 3.55 14.61
CA SER A 285 -2.92 4.12 15.03
C SER A 285 -2.80 5.58 14.61
N ARG A 286 -3.22 5.90 13.37
CA ARG A 286 -3.26 7.29 12.89
C ARG A 286 -4.20 8.15 13.75
N TRP A 287 -5.39 7.64 14.08
CA TRP A 287 -6.35 8.36 14.92
C TRP A 287 -5.82 8.58 16.33
N VAL A 288 -5.21 7.57 16.96
CA VAL A 288 -4.59 7.70 18.29
C VAL A 288 -3.42 8.68 18.25
N ARG A 289 -2.56 8.63 17.22
CA ARG A 289 -1.46 9.58 17.04
C ARG A 289 -1.97 11.01 16.86
N LEU A 290 -2.97 11.22 16.01
CA LEU A 290 -3.60 12.54 15.82
C LEU A 290 -4.30 13.05 17.07
N ARG A 291 -4.90 12.17 17.87
CA ARG A 291 -5.53 12.54 19.15
C ARG A 291 -4.51 12.88 20.24
N ASN A 292 -3.33 12.28 20.18
CA ASN A 292 -2.26 12.48 21.17
C ASN A 292 -1.21 13.49 20.72
N LEU A 293 -1.29 13.99 19.48
CA LEU A 293 -0.42 15.05 18.99
C LEU A 293 -0.73 16.34 19.76
N ILE A 294 0.23 16.79 20.56
CA ILE A 294 0.22 18.11 21.17
C ILE A 294 0.71 19.08 20.10
N PRO A 295 -0.07 20.11 19.72
CA PRO A 295 0.41 21.14 18.82
C PRO A 295 1.64 21.83 19.41
N GLN A 296 2.70 22.00 18.62
CA GLN A 296 3.93 22.65 19.07
C GLN A 296 3.66 24.07 19.60
N GLN A 297 2.70 24.79 19.00
CA GLN A 297 2.22 26.10 19.45
C GLN A 297 1.81 26.09 20.92
N VAL A 298 1.06 25.07 21.36
CA VAL A 298 0.60 24.95 22.76
C VAL A 298 1.78 24.77 23.72
N VAL A 299 2.85 24.06 23.31
CA VAL A 299 4.07 23.93 24.10
C VAL A 299 4.80 25.26 24.20
N GLU A 300 4.93 25.96 23.08
CA GLU A 300 5.60 27.26 22.99
C GLU A 300 4.86 28.35 23.79
N ASP A 301 3.53 28.41 23.71
CA ASP A 301 2.70 29.33 24.50
C ASP A 301 2.84 29.09 26.00
N VAL A 302 2.92 27.83 26.45
CA VAL A 302 3.16 27.50 27.86
C VAL A 302 4.54 28.00 28.28
N LEU A 303 5.58 27.73 27.47
CA LEU A 303 6.96 28.16 27.75
C LEU A 303 7.07 29.68 27.83
N THR A 304 6.52 30.41 26.86
CA THR A 304 6.57 31.88 26.81
C THR A 304 5.73 32.51 27.92
N THR A 305 4.59 31.92 28.30
CA THR A 305 3.75 32.40 29.41
C THR A 305 4.50 32.30 30.75
N ILE A 306 5.17 31.17 31.01
CA ILE A 306 5.95 30.99 32.24
C ILE A 306 7.17 31.92 32.24
N LEU A 307 7.84 32.06 31.08
CA LEU A 307 8.98 32.95 30.91
C LEU A 307 8.63 34.42 31.20
N ARG A 308 7.49 34.91 30.68
CA ARG A 308 7.02 36.31 30.86
C ARG A 308 6.63 36.64 32.31
N HIS A 309 6.25 35.64 33.11
CA HIS A 309 5.81 35.85 34.49
C HIS A 309 6.95 35.86 35.52
N GLU A 310 8.17 35.45 35.15
CA GLU A 310 9.40 35.43 35.97
C GLU A 310 9.28 34.70 37.34
N LYS A 311 8.14 34.04 37.59
CA LYS A 311 7.80 33.34 38.82
C LYS A 311 7.14 32.01 38.48
N PRO A 312 7.23 31.01 39.38
CA PRO A 312 6.44 29.79 39.25
C PRO A 312 4.98 30.14 39.02
N THR A 313 4.41 29.63 37.93
CA THR A 313 3.11 30.07 37.45
C THR A 313 2.06 28.98 37.71
N PRO A 314 0.94 29.31 38.37
CA PRO A 314 -0.11 28.34 38.61
C PRO A 314 -0.80 27.99 37.29
N ARG A 315 -1.32 26.77 37.21
CA ARG A 315 -2.10 26.28 36.08
C ARG A 315 -3.20 27.25 35.63
N SER A 316 -3.87 27.93 36.57
CA SER A 316 -4.98 28.84 36.28
C SER A 316 -4.58 30.05 35.43
N VAL A 317 -3.31 30.47 35.53
CA VAL A 317 -2.75 31.55 34.70
C VAL A 317 -2.39 31.02 33.32
N ILE A 318 -1.73 29.85 33.26
CA ILE A 318 -1.37 29.20 31.98
C ILE A 318 -2.63 28.93 31.14
N ALA A 319 -3.71 28.44 31.76
CA ALA A 319 -4.97 28.15 31.09
C ALA A 319 -5.70 29.39 30.53
N ARG A 320 -5.29 30.61 30.91
CA ARG A 320 -5.89 31.87 30.43
C ARG A 320 -5.25 32.34 29.11
N TYR A 321 -3.99 31.99 28.88
CA TYR A 321 -3.21 32.45 27.73
C TYR A 321 -2.99 31.37 26.67
N VAL A 322 -3.15 30.10 27.06
CA VAL A 322 -2.99 28.96 26.15
C VAL A 322 -4.37 28.47 25.74
N GLU A 323 -4.72 28.60 24.46
CA GLU A 323 -5.89 27.94 23.86
C GLU A 323 -5.64 26.43 23.70
N SER A 324 -5.42 25.75 24.83
CA SER A 324 -5.40 24.30 24.86
C SER A 324 -6.84 23.83 24.96
N GLY A 325 -7.31 23.02 24.01
CA GLY A 325 -8.59 22.31 24.14
C GLY A 325 -8.63 21.36 25.34
N LYS A 326 -9.13 20.14 25.17
CA LYS A 326 -9.30 19.16 26.29
C LYS A 326 -7.97 18.51 26.77
N GLY A 327 -6.85 19.25 26.86
CA GLY A 327 -5.52 18.65 26.95
C GLY A 327 -4.45 19.29 27.85
N LEU A 328 -4.66 20.44 28.50
CA LEU A 328 -3.56 21.17 29.18
C LEU A 328 -2.80 20.34 30.22
N ASP A 329 -3.49 19.50 31.03
CA ASP A 329 -2.83 18.60 32.00
C ASP A 329 -1.86 17.63 31.33
N ARG A 330 -2.24 17.11 30.17
CA ARG A 330 -1.41 16.17 29.41
C ARG A 330 -0.18 16.88 28.85
N VAL A 331 -0.35 18.12 28.38
CA VAL A 331 0.76 18.95 27.89
C VAL A 331 1.76 19.22 28.99
N LEU A 332 1.29 19.70 30.15
CA LEU A 332 2.16 20.00 31.29
C LEU A 332 2.90 18.75 31.77
N LYS A 333 2.21 17.60 31.84
CA LYS A 333 2.85 16.33 32.21
C LYS A 333 3.93 15.91 31.19
N GLN A 334 3.63 16.01 29.90
CA GLN A 334 4.59 15.65 28.86
C GLN A 334 5.79 16.60 28.84
N MET A 335 5.58 17.90 29.06
CA MET A 335 6.68 18.87 29.20
C MET A 335 7.55 18.64 30.44
N ILE A 336 7.02 18.03 31.51
CA ILE A 336 7.84 17.58 32.64
C ILE A 336 8.66 16.34 32.26
N GLU A 337 8.06 15.38 31.53
CA GLU A 337 8.76 14.19 31.04
C GLU A 337 9.88 14.54 30.03
N ASP A 338 9.66 15.57 29.20
CA ASP A 338 10.61 16.11 28.22
C ASP A 338 11.67 17.05 28.85
N ASP A 339 11.70 17.17 30.19
CA ASP A 339 12.62 18.03 30.94
C ASP A 339 12.54 19.51 30.55
N LEU A 340 11.36 20.02 30.18
CA LEU A 340 11.12 21.45 29.88
C LEU A 340 10.56 22.21 31.09
N LEU A 341 9.82 21.52 31.96
CA LEU A 341 9.17 22.09 33.14
C LEU A 341 9.51 21.32 34.42
N ILE A 342 9.57 22.03 35.55
CA ILE A 342 9.59 21.46 36.89
C ILE A 342 8.32 21.90 37.63
N GLN A 343 7.65 20.96 38.27
CA GLN A 343 6.53 21.24 39.14
C GLN A 343 7.01 21.56 40.55
N SER A 344 6.74 22.78 41.04
CA SER A 344 7.00 23.22 42.41
C SER A 344 5.68 23.42 43.13
N GLY A 345 5.15 22.36 43.74
CA GLY A 345 3.84 22.38 44.39
C GLY A 345 2.69 22.49 43.38
N MET A 346 1.94 23.59 43.44
CA MET A 346 0.83 23.89 42.51
C MET A 346 1.26 24.69 41.28
N ASP A 347 2.53 25.13 41.24
CA ASP A 347 3.08 26.02 40.23
C ASP A 347 4.09 25.31 39.33
N TYR A 348 4.24 25.79 38.11
CA TYR A 348 5.19 25.29 37.12
C TYR A 348 6.31 26.30 36.88
N ALA A 349 7.55 25.83 36.80
CA ALA A 349 8.74 26.62 36.50
C ALA A 349 9.52 26.01 35.33
N LEU A 350 10.29 26.83 34.61
CA LEU A 350 11.13 26.37 33.50
C LEU A 350 12.39 25.65 34.03
N THR A 351 12.78 24.57 33.35
CA THR A 351 14.13 23.99 33.47
C THR A 351 15.15 24.83 32.68
N GLY A 352 16.45 24.52 32.76
CA GLY A 352 17.46 25.18 31.93
C GLY A 352 17.26 24.98 30.42
N SER A 353 16.82 23.78 30.02
CA SER A 353 16.39 23.42 28.65
C SER A 353 15.10 24.15 28.26
N GLY A 354 14.10 24.17 29.14
CA GLY A 354 12.85 24.91 28.93
C GLY A 354 13.08 26.40 28.73
N GLN A 355 13.97 27.00 29.52
CA GLN A 355 14.38 28.40 29.38
C GLN A 355 15.00 28.69 28.00
N LYS A 356 15.84 27.77 27.51
CA LYS A 356 16.52 27.91 26.21
C LYS A 356 15.51 27.88 25.06
N GLU A 357 14.55 26.95 25.08
CA GLU A 357 13.50 26.88 24.07
C GLU A 357 12.54 28.07 24.16
N ALA A 358 12.14 28.48 25.37
CA ALA A 358 11.31 29.66 25.59
C ALA A 358 11.96 30.94 25.03
N ASN A 359 13.28 31.09 25.20
CA ASN A 359 14.03 32.24 24.67
C ASN A 359 14.10 32.24 23.14
N LYS A 360 14.13 31.09 22.46
CA LYS A 360 14.09 31.04 20.99
C LYS A 360 12.77 31.59 20.45
N VAL A 361 11.66 31.15 21.04
CA VAL A 361 10.32 31.63 20.66
C VAL A 361 10.20 33.13 20.97
N LEU A 362 10.67 33.58 22.14
CA LEU A 362 10.66 35.00 22.50
C LEU A 362 11.54 35.86 21.58
N ARG A 363 12.70 35.34 21.15
CA ARG A 363 13.57 36.01 20.17
C ARG A 363 12.86 36.14 18.82
N ALA A 364 12.23 35.07 18.33
CA ALA A 364 11.45 35.10 17.10
C ALA A 364 10.30 36.11 17.18
N HIS A 365 9.55 36.13 18.29
CA HIS A 365 8.48 37.10 18.54
C HIS A 365 8.99 38.54 18.40
N ARG A 366 10.07 38.87 19.12
CA ARG A 366 10.65 40.23 19.11
C ARG A 366 11.17 40.65 17.74
N LEU A 367 11.84 39.75 17.02
CA LEU A 367 12.32 40.03 15.67
C LEU A 367 11.17 40.25 14.69
N TRP A 368 10.08 39.48 14.81
CA TRP A 368 8.87 39.72 14.03
C TRP A 368 8.20 41.05 14.37
N GLU A 369 8.11 41.43 15.64
CA GLU A 369 7.62 42.76 16.05
C GLU A 369 8.47 43.87 15.43
N THR A 370 9.80 43.81 15.55
CA THR A 370 10.72 44.79 14.96
C THR A 370 10.57 44.85 13.43
N TYR A 371 10.45 43.71 12.77
CA TYR A 371 10.25 43.66 11.33
C TYR A 371 8.91 44.28 10.92
N LEU A 372 7.81 43.90 11.56
CA LEU A 372 6.47 44.40 11.26
C LEU A 372 6.35 45.90 11.49
N GLU A 373 6.99 46.43 12.53
CA GLU A 373 7.07 47.88 12.76
C GLU A 373 7.89 48.57 11.65
N SER A 374 9.04 48.00 11.25
CA SER A 374 9.91 48.58 10.22
C SER A 374 9.24 48.72 8.85
N ILE A 375 8.25 47.86 8.55
CA ILE A 375 7.47 47.89 7.30
C ILE A 375 6.17 48.71 7.41
N GLY A 376 5.89 49.32 8.57
CA GLY A 376 4.74 50.20 8.79
C GLY A 376 3.41 49.49 9.08
N THR A 377 3.44 48.29 9.67
CA THR A 377 2.23 47.59 10.13
C THR A 377 1.51 48.43 11.19
N PRO A 378 0.16 48.54 11.19
CA PRO A 378 -0.55 49.31 12.21
C PRO A 378 -0.25 48.82 13.63
N GLU A 379 -0.01 49.73 14.59
CA GLU A 379 0.43 49.39 15.96
C GLU A 379 -0.48 48.36 16.67
N HIS A 380 -1.79 48.38 16.39
CA HIS A 380 -2.75 47.45 16.98
C HIS A 380 -2.64 46.01 16.44
N ASP A 381 -2.05 45.84 15.25
CA ASP A 381 -1.88 44.56 14.57
C ASP A 381 -0.47 43.99 14.71
N VAL A 382 0.53 44.80 15.12
CA VAL A 382 1.93 44.36 15.24
C VAL A 382 2.05 43.17 16.19
N HIS A 383 1.55 43.30 17.42
CA HIS A 383 1.70 42.25 18.44
C HIS A 383 0.88 41.00 18.11
N THR A 384 -0.34 41.15 17.59
CA THR A 384 -1.20 40.00 17.24
C THR A 384 -0.64 39.22 16.06
N THR A 385 -0.07 39.92 15.07
CA THR A 385 0.56 39.30 13.90
C THR A 385 1.90 38.66 14.27
N ALA A 386 2.72 39.34 15.09
CA ALA A 386 3.97 38.76 15.60
C ALA A 386 3.73 37.46 16.39
N HIS A 387 2.68 37.41 17.21
CA HIS A 387 2.27 36.22 17.94
C HIS A 387 1.87 35.05 17.02
N GLN A 388 1.32 35.30 15.83
CA GLN A 388 1.02 34.22 14.87
C GLN A 388 2.28 33.72 14.17
N LEU A 389 3.24 34.62 13.93
CA LEU A 389 4.47 34.35 13.18
C LEU A 389 5.61 33.79 14.06
N GLU A 390 5.56 33.95 15.38
CA GLU A 390 6.62 33.47 16.29
C GLU A 390 6.84 31.96 16.23
N HIS A 391 5.80 31.18 15.89
CA HIS A 391 5.87 29.73 15.71
C HIS A 391 6.60 29.32 14.41
N LEU A 392 6.81 30.25 13.48
CA LEU A 392 7.61 30.04 12.26
C LEU A 392 9.09 30.35 12.51
N HIS A 393 9.65 29.77 13.58
CA HIS A 393 11.03 30.06 14.01
C HIS A 393 12.08 29.09 13.46
N GLN A 394 11.78 28.34 12.37
CA GLN A 394 12.79 27.49 11.71
C GLN A 394 14.07 28.28 11.46
N GLY A 395 15.23 27.71 11.84
CA GLY A 395 16.49 28.43 12.06
C GLY A 395 16.82 29.48 11.01
N ASP A 396 16.74 29.09 9.73
CA ASP A 396 17.07 29.96 8.60
C ASP A 396 16.20 31.24 8.53
N THR A 397 14.95 31.20 8.97
CA THR A 397 14.01 32.33 8.86
C THR A 397 14.30 33.41 9.91
N VAL A 398 14.55 33.00 11.15
CA VAL A 398 14.82 33.93 12.26
C VAL A 398 16.21 34.55 12.11
N GLU A 399 17.18 33.77 11.65
CA GLU A 399 18.54 34.24 11.39
C GLU A 399 18.56 35.22 10.21
N TYR A 400 17.81 34.94 9.14
CA TYR A 400 17.61 35.89 8.04
C TYR A 400 16.97 37.21 8.48
N LEU A 401 15.95 37.16 9.34
CA LEU A 401 15.32 38.37 9.89
C LEU A 401 16.30 39.19 10.74
N ASP A 402 17.07 38.52 11.59
CA ASP A 402 18.08 39.15 12.44
C ASP A 402 19.16 39.85 11.61
N GLU A 403 19.71 39.18 10.58
CA GLU A 403 20.67 39.79 9.65
C GLU A 403 20.08 40.99 8.91
N LYS A 404 18.85 40.86 8.41
CA LYS A 404 18.19 41.92 7.63
C LYS A 404 17.87 43.16 8.47
N LEU A 405 17.60 42.97 9.77
CA LEU A 405 17.36 44.04 10.73
C LEU A 405 18.65 44.63 11.32
N GLY A 406 19.82 44.07 10.97
CA GLY A 406 21.12 44.55 11.46
C GLY A 406 21.44 44.12 12.89
N SER A 407 21.00 42.92 13.30
CA SER A 407 21.17 42.35 14.64
C SER A 407 20.70 43.27 15.77
N PRO A 408 19.41 43.63 15.81
CA PRO A 408 18.87 44.52 16.83
C PRO A 408 19.01 43.90 18.23
N THR A 409 19.48 44.71 19.19
CA THR A 409 19.62 44.27 20.59
C THR A 409 18.35 44.50 21.42
N LYS A 410 17.39 45.27 20.90
CA LYS A 410 16.13 45.62 21.58
C LYS A 410 14.95 45.57 20.62
N ASP A 411 13.79 45.20 21.16
CA ASP A 411 12.49 45.25 20.48
C ASP A 411 11.95 46.70 20.41
N PRO A 412 10.88 46.98 19.65
CA PRO A 412 10.22 48.29 19.53
C PRO A 412 9.85 48.94 20.87
N HIS A 413 9.59 48.10 21.87
CA HIS A 413 9.18 48.49 23.21
C HIS A 413 10.36 48.61 24.19
N GLY A 414 11.59 48.45 23.72
CA GLY A 414 12.82 48.65 24.48
C GLY A 414 13.28 47.45 25.32
N LYS A 415 12.67 46.27 25.19
CA LYS A 415 13.10 45.04 25.87
C LYS A 415 14.21 44.35 25.07
N ALA A 416 15.11 43.66 25.77
CA ALA A 416 16.28 43.02 25.14
C ALA A 416 15.88 41.84 24.24
N ILE A 417 16.46 41.69 23.05
CA ILE A 417 16.27 40.48 22.23
C ILE A 417 17.23 39.40 22.75
N PRO A 418 16.75 38.21 23.19
CA PRO A 418 17.58 37.16 23.80
C PRO A 418 18.58 36.51 22.85
#